data_AF-A0A4Q3CAU5-F1
#
_entry.id   AF-A0A4Q3CAU5-F1
#
_cell.length_a   1.000
_cell.length_b   1.000
_cell.length_c   1.000
_cell.angle_alpha   90.00
_cell.angle_beta   90.00
_cell.angle_gamma   90.00
#
_symmetry.space_group_name_H-M   'P 1'
#
loop_
_entity.id
_entity.type
_entity.pdbx_description
1 polymer ?
#
loop_
_entity_poly.entity_id
_entity_poly.type
_entity_poly.pdbx_seq_one_letter_code
_entity_poly.pdbx_strand_id
1 'polypeptide(L)'
;MRLISKSLLTATLLLATFGAAPAVQADPLAYGPDTCRNGYVWRDAAPGDHVCVRPASRTRAAAENATAASRIDPLGAYGPYTCINGFVWREAFRGDVVCVTPARRDAVNVENAMGAARRVLG
;
A
#
# COMPACT_ATOMS: atom_id res chain seq x y z
N MET A 1 -4.55 -30.43 -77.24
CA MET A 1 -4.94 -30.41 -75.82
C MET A 1 -3.95 -29.49 -75.09
N ARG A 2 -4.43 -28.45 -74.39
CA ARG A 2 -3.61 -27.30 -73.93
C ARG A 2 -2.73 -27.67 -72.73
N LEU A 3 -1.44 -27.30 -72.80
CA LEU A 3 -0.49 -27.31 -71.68
C LEU A 3 -0.87 -26.23 -70.65
N ILE A 4 -0.91 -26.58 -69.37
CA ILE A 4 -1.08 -25.61 -68.27
C ILE A 4 0.16 -25.70 -67.38
N SER A 5 1.00 -24.67 -67.47
CA SER A 5 2.17 -24.45 -66.61
C SER A 5 1.71 -23.98 -65.23
N LYS A 6 2.13 -24.67 -64.16
CA LYS A 6 1.89 -24.24 -62.78
C LYS A 6 3.15 -23.50 -62.27
N SER A 7 3.14 -22.17 -62.36
CA SER A 7 4.13 -21.34 -61.69
C SER A 7 3.87 -21.35 -60.18
N LEU A 8 4.79 -21.94 -59.41
CA LEU A 8 4.84 -21.84 -57.96
C LEU A 8 5.51 -20.51 -57.59
N LEU A 9 4.73 -19.53 -57.09
CA LEU A 9 5.27 -18.35 -56.42
C LEU A 9 5.57 -18.71 -54.96
N THR A 10 6.85 -18.71 -54.59
CA THR A 10 7.31 -18.79 -53.20
C THR A 10 7.20 -17.42 -52.54
N ALA A 11 6.34 -17.28 -51.54
CA ALA A 11 6.25 -16.09 -50.70
C ALA A 11 7.22 -16.22 -49.52
N THR A 12 8.28 -15.40 -49.50
CA THR A 12 9.22 -15.31 -48.39
C THR A 12 8.64 -14.48 -47.25
N LEU A 13 8.40 -15.12 -46.11
CA LEU A 13 7.95 -14.47 -44.88
C LEU A 13 9.14 -13.78 -44.20
N LEU A 14 9.18 -12.43 -44.20
CA LEU A 14 10.14 -11.66 -43.42
C LEU A 14 9.71 -11.63 -41.95
N LEU A 15 10.40 -12.39 -41.08
CA LEU A 15 10.26 -12.24 -39.63
C LEU A 15 10.95 -10.95 -39.19
N ALA A 16 10.17 -9.93 -38.84
CA ALA A 16 10.68 -8.75 -38.16
C ALA A 16 11.03 -9.12 -36.71
N THR A 17 12.33 -9.12 -36.37
CA THR A 17 12.79 -9.27 -34.99
C THR A 17 12.59 -7.95 -34.25
N PHE A 18 11.57 -7.87 -33.40
CA PHE A 18 11.44 -6.78 -32.43
C PHE A 18 12.53 -6.97 -31.36
N GLY A 19 13.53 -6.09 -31.34
CA GLY A 19 14.51 -6.03 -30.27
C GLY A 19 13.84 -5.57 -28.97
N ALA A 20 13.80 -6.42 -27.96
CA ALA A 20 13.38 -6.03 -26.62
C ALA A 20 14.40 -5.04 -26.04
N ALA A 21 13.98 -3.82 -25.73
CA ALA A 21 14.80 -2.90 -24.95
C ALA A 21 15.06 -3.50 -23.56
N PRO A 22 16.27 -3.33 -22.99
CA PRO A 22 16.54 -3.79 -21.64
C PRO A 22 15.64 -3.07 -20.64
N ALA A 23 15.03 -3.83 -19.72
CA ALA A 23 14.32 -3.24 -18.59
C ALA A 23 15.35 -2.52 -17.71
N VAL A 24 15.17 -1.21 -17.51
CA VAL A 24 15.92 -0.48 -16.48
C VAL A 24 15.40 -0.98 -15.13
N GLN A 25 16.16 -1.85 -14.48
CA GLN A 25 15.89 -2.25 -13.10
C GLN A 25 16.31 -1.09 -12.21
N ALA A 26 15.33 -0.50 -11.52
CA ALA A 26 15.60 0.44 -10.44
C ALA A 26 16.48 -0.24 -9.39
N ASP A 27 17.49 0.48 -8.89
CA ASP A 27 18.32 -0.02 -7.81
C ASP A 27 17.43 -0.39 -6.60
N PRO A 28 17.68 -1.52 -5.93
CA PRO A 28 16.89 -1.91 -4.77
C PRO A 28 16.92 -0.82 -3.71
N LEU A 29 15.74 -0.28 -3.37
CA LEU A 29 15.61 0.67 -2.27
C LEU A 29 15.99 0.01 -0.95
N ALA A 30 16.66 0.76 -0.06
CA ALA A 30 17.26 0.24 1.18
C ALA A 30 16.27 -0.51 2.10
N TYR A 31 14.99 -0.17 2.05
CA TYR A 31 13.92 -0.80 2.85
C TYR A 31 12.82 -1.41 1.96
N GLY A 32 13.14 -1.75 0.72
CA GLY A 32 12.21 -2.33 -0.25
C GLY A 32 11.23 -1.31 -0.86
N PRO A 33 10.19 -1.77 -1.58
CA PRO A 33 9.30 -0.92 -2.38
C PRO A 33 8.47 0.08 -1.56
N ASP A 34 8.35 -0.14 -0.24
CA ASP A 34 7.63 0.76 0.65
C ASP A 34 8.53 1.84 1.27
N THR A 35 9.79 1.97 0.83
CA THR A 35 10.75 2.95 1.36
C THR A 35 10.17 4.38 1.31
N CYS A 36 10.09 5.03 2.47
CA CYS A 36 9.57 6.40 2.57
C CYS A 36 10.57 7.44 2.07
N ARG A 37 10.04 8.52 1.47
CA ARG A 37 10.83 9.72 1.14
C ARG A 37 11.37 10.37 2.41
N ASN A 38 12.47 11.11 2.28
CA ASN A 38 13.03 11.93 3.36
C ASN A 38 11.96 12.78 4.06
N GLY A 39 11.95 12.75 5.38
CA GLY A 39 10.95 13.42 6.23
C GLY A 39 9.71 12.59 6.55
N TYR A 40 9.60 11.37 6.01
CA TYR A 40 8.54 10.41 6.32
C TYR A 40 9.12 9.10 6.86
N VAL A 41 8.30 8.39 7.65
CA VAL A 41 8.63 7.09 8.23
C VAL A 41 7.42 6.17 8.13
N TRP A 42 7.61 4.85 8.20
CA TRP A 42 6.50 3.92 8.36
C TRP A 42 5.74 4.22 9.65
N ARG A 43 4.41 4.25 9.57
CA ARG A 43 3.55 4.47 10.74
C ARG A 43 3.72 3.38 11.78
N ASP A 44 3.93 2.13 11.34
CA ASP A 44 4.26 1.01 12.21
C ASP A 44 3.25 0.85 13.36
N ALA A 45 1.96 1.01 13.05
CA ALA A 45 0.88 0.80 14.02
C ALA A 45 0.67 -0.69 14.33
N ALA A 46 1.17 -1.58 13.47
CA ALA A 46 1.27 -3.03 13.68
C ALA A 46 2.33 -3.59 12.71
N PRO A 47 2.79 -4.84 12.91
CA PRO A 47 3.68 -5.48 11.94
C PRO A 47 3.09 -5.44 10.52
N GLY A 48 3.88 -4.91 9.58
CA GLY A 48 3.48 -4.76 8.17
C GLY A 48 2.78 -3.43 7.82
N ASP A 49 2.56 -2.53 8.78
CA ASP A 49 2.01 -1.19 8.51
C ASP A 49 3.09 -0.22 7.98
N HIS A 50 3.38 -0.34 6.69
CA HIS A 50 4.37 0.49 5.98
C HIS A 50 3.75 1.72 5.29
N VAL A 51 2.68 2.28 5.85
CA VAL A 51 2.12 3.56 5.39
C VAL A 51 3.10 4.68 5.76
N CYS A 52 3.58 5.44 4.77
CA CYS A 52 4.50 6.56 5.01
C CYS A 52 3.77 7.77 5.60
N VAL A 53 4.14 8.11 6.84
CA VAL A 53 3.55 9.20 7.63
C VAL A 53 4.61 10.13 8.20
N ARG A 54 4.19 11.26 8.77
CA ARG A 54 5.10 12.13 9.51
C ARG A 54 5.59 11.42 10.79
N PRO A 55 6.82 11.65 11.27
CA PRO A 55 7.34 11.03 12.49
C PRO A 55 6.42 11.16 13.72
N ALA A 56 5.79 12.33 13.91
CA ALA A 56 4.85 12.54 14.99
C ALA A 56 3.63 11.60 14.94
N SER A 57 3.19 11.19 13.74
CA SER A 57 2.09 10.26 13.58
C SER A 57 2.48 8.83 13.98
N ARG A 58 3.70 8.39 13.67
CA ARG A 58 4.26 7.12 14.20
C ARG A 58 4.29 7.12 15.72
N THR A 59 4.81 8.18 16.33
CA THR A 59 4.82 8.32 17.81
C THR A 59 3.40 8.27 18.38
N ARG A 60 2.45 8.93 17.72
CA ARG A 60 1.05 8.90 18.15
C ARG A 60 0.42 7.51 18.02
N ALA A 61 0.67 6.79 16.93
CA ALA A 61 0.17 5.43 16.74
C ALA A 61 0.68 4.47 17.82
N ALA A 62 1.95 4.60 18.21
CA ALA A 62 2.53 3.84 19.32
C ALA A 62 1.85 4.16 20.66
N ALA A 63 1.59 5.45 20.95
CA ALA A 63 0.88 5.86 22.17
C ALA A 63 -0.58 5.40 22.20
N GLU A 64 -1.26 5.40 21.04
CA GLU A 64 -2.61 4.87 20.88
C GLU A 64 -2.64 3.36 21.19
N ASN A 65 -1.68 2.59 20.67
CA ASN A 65 -1.55 1.16 20.96
C ASN A 65 -1.28 0.90 22.44
N ALA A 66 -0.37 1.66 23.06
CA ALA A 66 -0.01 1.53 24.48
C ALA A 66 -1.20 1.80 25.42
N THR A 67 -2.19 2.56 24.97
CA THR A 67 -3.39 2.92 25.74
C THR A 67 -4.68 2.31 25.20
N ALA A 68 -4.60 1.33 24.29
CA ALA A 68 -5.77 0.78 23.61
C ALA A 68 -6.80 0.18 24.58
N ALA A 69 -6.32 -0.53 25.62
CA ALA A 69 -7.18 -1.19 26.60
C ALA A 69 -8.00 -0.21 27.46
N SER A 70 -7.59 1.05 27.61
CA SER A 70 -8.33 2.04 28.42
C SER A 70 -9.48 2.70 27.67
N ARG A 71 -9.70 2.35 26.39
CA ARG A 71 -10.68 2.99 25.51
C ARG A 71 -11.72 2.02 24.95
N ILE A 72 -11.78 0.81 25.49
CA ILE A 72 -12.72 -0.23 25.07
C ILE A 72 -13.73 -0.54 26.17
N ASP A 73 -14.92 -0.97 25.75
CA ASP A 73 -15.93 -1.65 26.55
C ASP A 73 -15.98 -3.13 26.13
N PRO A 74 -15.45 -4.05 26.95
CA PRO A 74 -15.43 -5.47 26.62
C PRO A 74 -16.82 -6.12 26.50
N LEU A 75 -17.87 -5.48 27.02
CA LEU A 75 -19.25 -5.96 26.96
C LEU A 75 -20.10 -5.21 25.93
N GLY A 76 -19.46 -4.36 25.12
CA GLY A 76 -20.14 -3.50 24.16
C GLY A 76 -20.73 -4.25 22.97
N ALA A 77 -21.65 -3.57 22.27
CA ALA A 77 -22.48 -4.15 21.21
C ALA A 77 -21.72 -4.70 19.99
N TYR A 78 -20.44 -4.35 19.82
CA TYR A 78 -19.60 -4.73 18.69
C TYR A 78 -18.46 -5.69 19.08
N GLY A 79 -18.59 -6.36 20.23
CA GLY A 79 -17.61 -7.34 20.73
C GLY A 79 -16.58 -6.72 21.69
N PRO A 80 -15.52 -7.47 22.04
CA PRO A 80 -14.61 -7.12 23.15
C PRO A 80 -13.75 -5.88 22.91
N TYR A 81 -13.73 -5.39 21.66
CA TYR A 81 -13.02 -4.16 21.28
C TYR A 81 -13.97 -3.00 20.98
N THR A 82 -15.22 -3.07 21.44
CA THR A 82 -16.16 -1.95 21.28
C THR A 82 -15.57 -0.68 21.90
N CYS A 83 -15.57 0.44 21.18
CA CYS A 83 -15.06 1.68 21.74
C CYS A 83 -16.03 2.31 22.74
N ILE A 84 -15.49 2.87 23.83
CA ILE A 84 -16.28 3.68 24.76
C ILE A 84 -16.78 4.97 24.09
N ASN A 85 -17.80 5.60 24.69
CA ASN A 85 -18.38 6.85 24.19
C ASN A 85 -17.30 7.91 23.89
N GLY A 86 -17.40 8.52 22.70
CA GLY A 86 -16.45 9.54 22.22
C GLY A 86 -15.24 8.97 21.45
N PHE A 87 -15.11 7.65 21.35
CA PHE A 87 -14.07 6.98 20.57
C PHE A 87 -14.67 6.14 19.44
N VAL A 88 -13.87 5.91 18.41
CA VAL A 88 -14.17 5.06 17.25
C VAL A 88 -12.94 4.23 16.91
N TRP A 89 -13.12 3.10 16.22
CA TRP A 89 -11.98 2.33 15.71
C TRP A 89 -11.13 3.19 14.79
N ARG A 90 -9.81 3.09 14.93
CA ARG A 90 -8.83 3.87 14.19
C ARG A 90 -8.80 3.51 12.71
N GLU A 91 -9.07 2.26 12.36
CA GLU A 91 -9.20 1.80 10.98
C GLU A 91 -7.95 2.09 10.13
N ALA A 92 -6.76 2.02 10.73
CA ALA A 92 -5.47 2.19 10.05
C ALA A 92 -5.27 1.20 8.90
N PHE A 93 -5.81 -0.01 9.06
CA PHE A 93 -5.84 -1.10 8.09
C PHE A 93 -6.98 -2.04 8.51
N ARG A 94 -7.27 -3.05 7.68
CA ARG A 94 -8.30 -4.05 8.00
C ARG A 94 -7.97 -4.76 9.32
N GLY A 95 -8.85 -4.63 10.30
CA GLY A 95 -8.69 -5.25 11.62
C GLY A 95 -8.05 -4.35 12.68
N ASP A 96 -7.67 -3.11 12.35
CA ASP A 96 -7.22 -2.14 13.35
C ASP A 96 -8.40 -1.58 14.17
N VAL A 97 -8.66 -2.23 15.29
CA VAL A 97 -9.74 -1.91 16.23
C VAL A 97 -9.27 -1.04 17.41
N VAL A 98 -8.08 -0.43 17.32
CA VAL A 98 -7.61 0.50 18.35
C VAL A 98 -8.54 1.71 18.42
N CYS A 99 -9.08 2.00 19.59
CA CYS A 99 -10.02 3.11 19.78
C CYS A 99 -9.29 4.46 19.86
N VAL A 100 -9.67 5.39 18.98
CA VAL A 100 -9.14 6.76 18.88
C VAL A 100 -10.27 7.77 18.75
N THR A 101 -9.97 9.07 18.80
CA THR A 101 -10.99 10.10 18.55
C THR A 101 -11.42 10.10 17.08
N PRO A 102 -12.65 10.53 16.75
CA PRO A 102 -13.11 10.64 15.37
C PRO A 102 -12.17 11.45 14.46
N ALA A 103 -11.72 12.62 14.93
CA ALA A 103 -10.76 13.44 14.19
C ALA A 103 -9.43 12.72 13.93
N ARG A 104 -9.03 11.80 14.82
CA ARG A 104 -7.81 11.01 14.60
C ARG A 104 -8.03 9.92 13.55
N ARG A 105 -9.18 9.25 13.55
CA ARG A 105 -9.54 8.32 12.47
C ARG A 105 -9.50 9.02 11.11
N ASP A 106 -10.03 10.24 11.02
CA ASP A 106 -9.98 11.03 9.78
C ASP A 106 -8.55 11.34 9.35
N ALA A 107 -7.67 11.72 10.28
CA ALA A 107 -6.25 11.93 9.98
C ALA A 107 -5.54 10.64 9.53
N VAL A 108 -5.88 9.50 10.12
CA VAL A 108 -5.38 8.18 9.72
C VAL A 108 -5.83 7.80 8.31
N ASN A 109 -7.07 8.10 7.94
CA ASN A 109 -7.57 7.88 6.58
C ASN A 109 -6.82 8.73 5.56
N VAL A 110 -6.53 9.99 5.88
CA VAL A 110 -5.68 10.86 5.03
C VAL A 110 -4.25 10.32 4.94
N GLU A 111 -3.69 9.81 6.04
CA GLU A 111 -2.38 9.17 6.04
C GLU A 111 -2.33 7.95 5.10
N ASN A 112 -3.35 7.09 5.15
CA ASN A 112 -3.47 5.93 4.28
C ASN A 112 -3.56 6.35 2.80
N ALA A 113 -4.39 7.34 2.48
CA ALA A 113 -4.55 7.86 1.12
C ALA A 113 -3.23 8.46 0.56
N MET A 114 -2.44 9.10 1.42
CA MET A 114 -1.20 9.75 1.03
C MET A 114 0.04 8.85 1.10
N GLY A 115 -0.08 7.67 1.72
CA GLY A 115 1.05 6.80 2.04
C GLY A 115 1.88 6.43 0.80
N ALA A 116 1.22 6.04 -0.29
CA ALA A 116 1.89 5.68 -1.54
C ALA A 116 2.64 6.89 -2.17
N ALA A 117 2.02 8.07 -2.17
CA ALA A 117 2.62 9.29 -2.71
C ALA A 117 3.86 9.77 -1.92
N ARG A 118 4.04 9.26 -0.69
CA ARG A 118 5.16 9.58 0.20
C ARG A 118 6.29 8.54 0.16
N ARG A 119 6.20 7.55 -0.72
CA ARG A 119 7.29 6.59 -1.00
C ARG A 119 8.26 7.15 -2.03
N VAL A 120 9.52 6.75 -1.94
CA VAL A 120 10.49 7.02 -3.01
C VAL A 120 9.94 6.39 -4.29
N LEU A 121 9.92 7.16 -5.39
CA LEU A 121 9.60 6.57 -6.69
C LEU A 121 10.83 5.75 -7.09
N GLY A 122 10.65 4.43 -7.17
CA GLY A 122 11.62 3.53 -7.80
C GLY A 122 11.57 3.65 -9.30
#